data_AF-S4PCS2-F1
#
_entry.id   AF-S4PCS2-F1
#
_cell.length_a   1.000
_cell.length_b   1.000
_cell.length_c   1.000
_cell.angle_alpha   90.00
_cell.angle_beta   90.00
_cell.angle_gamma   90.00
#
_symmetry.space_group_name_H-M   'P 1'
#
loop_
_entity.id
_entity.type
_entity.pdbx_description
1 polymer ?
#
loop_
_entity_poly.entity_id
_entity_poly.type
_entity_poly.pdbx_seq_one_letter_code
_entity_poly.pdbx_strand_id
1 'polypeptide(L)'
;MSAQLRAQHDMNKTLPRGANGRFVTMKPRTPTVAARFSDSLHQLLESMSRCNPWFVRCIKPNTDKSAMKFDMPCVLSQLRYTGMLDTIKIRQMGYPIRIPFQSFVDRYRYLLKSMPPRSTPYREICNTILTEMPPTGAVGADFQLGAARVFVREALHRALERARADKLRAAATLLQAGIRGYLARKQYYQMRHSAIRIQSWWRGSRQRHRFVTIRRGVVQAQALVRGKRARARTKAMKEQMRRRQEAQRAAAKRRAAEQKAKAESLQVLEVPAELAFILSKIDEWQPPHTDKNISKVSGEVHAEEERISLPRDLQQFAFSKFSSVYFADGGQLSPKKHPITKPFLSKAAVRDQDFNDAVAVFKLILRWCDESAAGNEARQKVLADYIASRGLASRGLRDEILVQLCNQAGGDAGPRVMKLLAHCLAAFQPGPALHKYLVRLVSERTSGAERARLLRLLCGAEAT
;
A
#
# COMPACT_ATOMS: atom_id res chain seq x y z
N MET A 1 -22.17 33.88 -59.55
CA MET A 1 -23.20 32.83 -59.77
C MET A 1 -23.70 32.81 -61.23
N SER A 2 -22.84 32.90 -62.26
CA SER A 2 -23.29 33.07 -63.66
C SER A 2 -22.76 32.02 -64.65
N ALA A 3 -21.98 31.03 -64.20
CA ALA A 3 -21.50 29.93 -65.03
C ALA A 3 -22.27 28.61 -64.80
N GLN A 4 -22.58 28.28 -63.54
CA GLN A 4 -23.31 27.05 -63.19
C GLN A 4 -24.79 27.01 -63.63
N LEU A 5 -25.42 28.18 -63.81
CA LEU A 5 -26.81 28.26 -64.31
C LEU A 5 -26.95 27.98 -65.82
N ARG A 6 -25.86 28.12 -66.60
CA ARG A 6 -25.88 27.78 -68.04
C ARG A 6 -25.70 26.27 -68.27
N ALA A 7 -24.92 25.60 -67.43
CA ALA A 7 -24.60 24.19 -67.61
C ALA A 7 -25.78 23.22 -67.30
N GLN A 8 -26.79 23.64 -66.55
CA GLN A 8 -28.01 22.82 -66.31
C GLN A 8 -29.04 22.92 -67.44
N HIS A 9 -28.78 23.66 -68.51
CA HIS A 9 -29.79 24.01 -69.51
C HIS A 9 -29.88 23.06 -70.71
N ASP A 10 -28.88 22.20 -70.92
CA ASP A 10 -28.81 21.30 -72.08
C ASP A 10 -29.27 19.85 -71.78
N MET A 11 -29.72 19.57 -70.56
CA MET A 11 -30.22 18.23 -70.22
C MET A 11 -31.74 18.22 -70.18
N ASN A 12 -32.32 17.57 -71.19
CA ASN A 12 -33.67 17.02 -71.28
C ASN A 12 -34.77 17.89 -71.92
N LYS A 13 -35.13 17.52 -73.16
CA LYS A 13 -36.51 17.18 -73.57
C LYS A 13 -36.49 16.56 -74.98
N THR A 14 -36.09 15.28 -75.07
CA THR A 14 -36.57 14.39 -76.14
C THR A 14 -37.87 13.76 -75.65
N LEU A 15 -38.99 14.07 -76.32
CA LEU A 15 -40.31 13.50 -76.07
C LEU A 15 -40.98 13.22 -77.44
N PRO A 16 -41.96 12.31 -77.49
CA PRO A 16 -41.83 10.85 -77.54
C PRO A 16 -41.85 10.32 -79.00
N ARG A 17 -41.59 9.02 -79.19
CA ARG A 17 -41.67 8.34 -80.49
C ARG A 17 -43.10 8.41 -81.05
N GLY A 18 -43.27 9.04 -82.22
CA GLY A 18 -44.45 8.83 -83.06
C GLY A 18 -44.42 7.44 -83.71
N ALA A 19 -45.59 6.85 -83.94
CA ALA A 19 -45.78 5.45 -84.36
C ALA A 19 -45.12 5.03 -85.70
N ASN A 20 -44.49 5.96 -86.44
CA ASN A 20 -43.99 5.71 -87.79
C ASN A 20 -42.45 5.80 -87.93
N GLY A 21 -41.70 5.77 -86.81
CA GLY A 21 -40.23 5.64 -86.83
C GLY A 21 -39.43 6.77 -87.50
N ARG A 22 -40.08 7.79 -88.07
CA ARG A 22 -39.43 8.91 -88.76
C ARG A 22 -39.07 9.99 -87.75
N PHE A 23 -37.77 10.26 -87.60
CA PHE A 23 -37.28 11.41 -86.85
C PHE A 23 -37.68 12.70 -87.57
N VAL A 24 -38.70 13.39 -87.05
CA VAL A 24 -38.96 14.78 -87.43
C VAL A 24 -37.95 15.63 -86.66
N THR A 25 -36.87 16.03 -87.32
CA THR A 25 -35.96 17.06 -86.81
C THR A 25 -36.62 18.43 -86.96
N MET A 26 -37.69 18.68 -86.19
CA MET A 26 -38.08 20.06 -85.93
C MET A 26 -36.91 20.69 -85.18
N LYS A 27 -36.19 21.61 -85.83
CA LYS A 27 -35.21 22.47 -85.15
C LYS A 27 -35.90 22.98 -83.87
N PRO A 28 -35.34 22.73 -82.67
CA PRO A 28 -35.92 23.25 -81.45
C PRO A 28 -36.09 24.75 -81.64
N ARG A 29 -37.34 25.23 -81.70
CA ARG A 29 -37.59 26.67 -81.77
C ARG A 29 -36.93 27.27 -80.55
N THR A 30 -36.14 28.32 -80.75
CA THR A 30 -35.56 29.06 -79.64
C THR A 30 -36.70 29.47 -78.70
N PRO A 31 -36.65 29.07 -77.42
CA PRO A 31 -37.78 29.27 -76.53
C PRO A 31 -38.01 30.75 -76.33
N THR A 32 -39.27 31.17 -76.48
CA THR A 32 -39.67 32.56 -76.29
C THR A 32 -39.57 32.95 -74.81
N VAL A 33 -39.51 34.25 -74.53
CA VAL A 33 -39.56 34.78 -73.16
C VAL A 33 -40.81 34.26 -72.42
N ALA A 34 -41.95 34.21 -73.11
CA ALA A 34 -43.20 33.66 -72.56
C ALA A 34 -43.10 32.17 -72.21
N ALA A 35 -42.46 31.35 -73.07
CA ALA A 35 -42.25 29.94 -72.79
C ALA A 35 -41.36 29.74 -71.55
N ARG A 36 -40.28 30.52 -71.43
CA ARG A 36 -39.39 30.49 -70.26
C ARG A 36 -40.06 30.94 -68.98
N PHE A 37 -40.88 31.99 -69.03
CA PHE A 37 -41.65 32.45 -67.89
C PHE A 37 -42.68 31.41 -67.43
N SER A 38 -43.38 30.78 -68.38
CA SER A 38 -44.34 29.70 -68.09
C SER A 38 -43.66 28.50 -67.42
N ASP A 39 -42.52 28.05 -67.95
CA ASP A 39 -41.76 26.94 -67.34
C ASP A 39 -41.30 27.28 -65.91
N SER A 40 -40.81 28.50 -65.69
CA SER A 40 -40.39 28.96 -64.36
C SER A 40 -41.57 29.04 -63.37
N LEU A 41 -42.74 29.52 -63.80
CA LEU A 41 -43.93 29.60 -62.98
C LEU A 41 -44.44 28.20 -62.60
N HIS A 42 -44.43 27.24 -63.54
CA HIS A 42 -44.81 25.86 -63.26
C HIS A 42 -43.90 25.21 -62.23
N GLN A 43 -42.58 25.41 -62.33
CA GLN A 43 -41.62 24.91 -61.33
C GLN A 43 -41.88 25.51 -59.94
N LEU A 44 -42.19 26.81 -59.88
CA LEU A 44 -42.56 27.46 -58.62
C LEU A 44 -43.85 26.86 -58.03
N LEU A 45 -44.89 26.69 -58.84
CA LEU A 45 -46.15 26.08 -58.38
C LEU A 45 -45.96 24.64 -57.91
N GLU A 46 -45.13 23.86 -58.61
CA GLU A 46 -44.79 22.50 -58.19
C GLU A 46 -44.09 22.51 -56.83
N SER A 47 -43.10 23.38 -56.62
CA SER A 47 -42.43 23.55 -55.33
C SER A 47 -43.40 24.00 -54.23
N MET A 48 -44.27 24.96 -54.52
CA MET A 48 -45.27 25.46 -53.56
C MET A 48 -46.31 24.40 -53.19
N SER A 49 -46.73 23.56 -54.14
CA SER A 49 -47.74 22.51 -53.90
C SER A 49 -47.26 21.38 -52.98
N ARG A 50 -45.94 21.19 -52.86
CA ARG A 50 -45.32 20.24 -51.92
C ARG A 50 -45.18 20.79 -50.50
N CYS A 51 -45.41 22.09 -50.31
CA CYS A 51 -45.31 22.78 -49.03
C CYS A 51 -46.70 23.05 -48.42
N ASN A 52 -46.73 23.42 -47.14
CA ASN A 52 -47.94 23.98 -46.52
C ASN A 52 -47.93 25.52 -46.66
N PRO A 53 -48.78 26.12 -47.51
CA PRO A 53 -48.69 27.55 -47.80
C PRO A 53 -49.30 28.40 -46.68
N TRP A 54 -48.54 29.40 -46.24
CA TRP A 54 -49.01 30.46 -45.37
C TRP A 54 -49.16 31.75 -46.18
N PHE A 55 -50.34 32.35 -46.15
CA PHE A 55 -50.66 33.52 -46.98
C PHE A 55 -50.55 34.81 -46.17
N VAL A 56 -49.71 35.73 -46.62
CA VAL A 56 -49.66 37.12 -46.15
C VAL A 56 -50.22 38.00 -47.27
N ARG A 57 -51.22 38.83 -46.95
CA ARG A 57 -51.85 39.76 -47.91
C ARG A 57 -51.52 41.19 -47.50
N CYS A 58 -50.68 41.85 -48.31
CA CYS A 58 -50.33 43.26 -48.09
C CYS A 58 -51.44 44.17 -48.63
N ILE A 59 -51.82 45.18 -47.86
CA ILE A 59 -52.85 46.17 -48.24
C ILE A 59 -52.24 47.57 -48.23
N LYS A 60 -52.40 48.30 -49.33
CA LYS A 60 -52.00 49.70 -49.47
C LYS A 60 -53.06 50.59 -48.81
N PRO A 61 -52.75 51.35 -47.75
CA PRO A 61 -53.76 52.08 -46.99
C PRO A 61 -54.25 53.35 -47.69
N ASN A 62 -53.42 53.97 -48.54
CA ASN A 62 -53.77 55.13 -49.35
C ASN A 62 -52.83 55.27 -50.56
N THR A 63 -53.26 55.97 -51.60
CA THR A 63 -52.46 56.24 -52.82
C THR A 63 -51.36 57.27 -52.61
N ASP A 64 -51.57 58.20 -51.68
CA ASP A 64 -50.76 59.40 -51.46
C ASP A 64 -49.44 59.13 -50.72
N LYS A 65 -49.18 57.86 -50.37
CA LYS A 65 -48.01 57.41 -49.56
C LYS A 65 -47.92 58.07 -48.19
N SER A 66 -49.04 58.58 -47.68
CA SER A 66 -49.13 59.21 -46.37
C SER A 66 -49.19 58.17 -45.25
N ALA A 67 -48.43 58.38 -44.18
CA ALA A 67 -48.47 57.50 -43.02
C ALA A 67 -49.82 57.64 -42.29
N MET A 68 -50.32 56.54 -41.72
CA MET A 68 -51.54 56.49 -40.89
C MET A 68 -52.85 56.99 -41.54
N LYS A 69 -52.86 57.29 -42.85
CA LYS A 69 -54.09 57.61 -43.59
C LYS A 69 -54.72 56.34 -44.14
N PHE A 70 -55.97 56.07 -43.78
CA PHE A 70 -56.74 54.94 -44.26
C PHE A 70 -57.82 55.39 -45.23
N ASP A 71 -57.63 55.10 -46.52
CA ASP A 71 -58.59 55.42 -47.57
C ASP A 71 -59.51 54.22 -47.84
N MET A 72 -60.77 54.34 -47.40
CA MET A 72 -61.75 53.24 -47.43
C MET A 72 -62.00 52.69 -48.84
N PRO A 73 -62.24 53.49 -49.90
CA PRO A 73 -62.46 52.98 -51.25
C PRO A 73 -61.23 52.25 -51.82
N CYS A 74 -60.03 52.79 -51.57
CA CYS A 74 -58.78 52.15 -52.00
C CYS A 74 -58.60 50.78 -51.33
N VAL A 75 -58.79 50.69 -50.01
CA VAL A 75 -58.65 49.43 -49.29
C VAL A 75 -59.76 48.45 -49.65
N LEU A 76 -61.02 48.89 -49.72
CA LEU A 76 -62.15 48.02 -50.04
C LEU A 76 -62.03 47.40 -51.43
N SER A 77 -61.56 48.17 -52.42
CA SER A 77 -61.28 47.66 -53.76
C SER A 77 -60.22 46.56 -53.73
N GLN A 78 -59.16 46.73 -52.93
CA GLN A 78 -58.15 45.70 -52.69
C GLN A 78 -58.73 44.44 -52.04
N LEU A 79 -59.57 44.58 -51.00
CA LEU A 79 -60.23 43.43 -50.37
C LEU A 79 -61.10 42.63 -51.35
N ARG A 80 -61.73 43.32 -52.31
CA ARG A 80 -62.57 42.71 -53.36
C ARG A 80 -61.74 41.99 -54.42
N TYR A 81 -60.82 42.67 -55.11
CA TYR A 81 -60.07 42.04 -56.21
C TYR A 81 -59.10 40.95 -55.74
N THR A 82 -58.60 41.04 -54.50
CA THR A 82 -57.76 39.97 -53.92
C THR A 82 -58.57 38.76 -53.46
N GLY A 83 -59.91 38.82 -53.52
CA GLY A 83 -60.81 37.76 -53.08
C GLY A 83 -60.76 37.49 -51.57
N MET A 84 -60.29 38.44 -50.76
CA MET A 84 -60.17 38.24 -49.31
C MET A 84 -61.53 38.10 -48.64
N LEU A 85 -62.54 38.85 -49.07
CA LEU A 85 -63.90 38.74 -48.54
C LEU A 85 -64.50 37.35 -48.81
N ASP A 86 -64.31 36.83 -50.03
CA ASP A 86 -64.80 35.50 -50.40
C ASP A 86 -64.01 34.40 -49.69
N THR A 87 -62.69 34.59 -49.52
CA THR A 87 -61.84 33.68 -48.74
C THR A 87 -62.31 33.61 -47.28
N ILE A 88 -62.63 34.75 -46.67
CA ILE A 88 -63.16 34.80 -45.29
C ILE A 88 -64.51 34.10 -45.23
N LYS A 89 -65.43 34.39 -46.15
CA LYS A 89 -66.75 33.75 -46.21
C LYS A 89 -66.65 32.22 -46.35
N ILE A 90 -65.82 31.72 -47.26
CA ILE A 90 -65.61 30.27 -47.45
C ILE A 90 -65.01 29.64 -46.19
N ARG A 91 -64.05 30.30 -45.53
CA ARG A 91 -63.45 29.82 -44.28
C ARG A 91 -64.40 29.86 -43.10
N GLN A 92 -65.30 30.85 -43.05
CA GLN A 92 -66.31 31.00 -42.00
C GLN A 92 -67.50 30.05 -42.19
N MET A 93 -67.93 29.75 -43.41
CA MET A 93 -69.03 28.81 -43.65
C MET A 93 -68.54 27.36 -43.67
N GLY A 94 -67.31 27.13 -44.11
CA GLY A 94 -66.72 25.80 -44.26
C GLY A 94 -65.90 25.31 -43.08
N TYR A 95 -65.25 24.16 -43.31
CA TYR A 95 -64.35 23.49 -42.37
C TYR A 95 -62.91 23.51 -42.91
N PRO A 96 -62.10 24.52 -42.53
CA PRO A 96 -60.76 24.68 -43.10
C PRO A 96 -59.77 23.61 -42.64
N ILE A 97 -59.99 22.98 -41.47
CA ILE A 97 -59.12 21.92 -40.95
C ILE A 97 -59.68 20.57 -41.35
N ARG A 98 -58.87 19.76 -42.04
CA ARG A 98 -59.25 18.46 -42.58
C ARG A 98 -58.18 17.43 -42.21
N ILE A 99 -58.47 16.55 -41.26
CA ILE A 99 -57.49 15.62 -40.71
C ILE A 99 -57.98 14.18 -40.94
N PRO A 100 -57.15 13.26 -41.47
CA PRO A 100 -57.48 11.83 -41.53
C PRO A 100 -57.83 11.27 -40.14
N PHE A 101 -58.79 10.34 -40.07
CA PHE A 101 -59.25 9.80 -38.78
C PHE A 101 -58.11 9.24 -37.91
N GLN A 102 -57.20 8.48 -38.51
CA GLN A 102 -56.05 7.93 -37.79
C GLN A 102 -55.17 9.02 -37.18
N SER A 103 -54.75 10.00 -37.98
CA SER A 103 -53.90 11.11 -37.51
C SER A 103 -54.59 11.96 -36.43
N PHE A 104 -55.92 12.10 -36.50
CA PHE A 104 -56.68 12.79 -35.46
C PHE A 104 -56.65 12.01 -34.14
N VAL A 105 -56.91 10.70 -34.19
CA VAL A 105 -56.89 9.85 -32.98
C VAL A 105 -55.50 9.79 -32.38
N ASP A 106 -54.45 9.56 -33.17
CA ASP A 106 -53.07 9.55 -32.67
C ASP A 106 -52.70 10.86 -31.97
N ARG A 107 -53.19 11.98 -32.50
CA ARG A 107 -52.92 13.31 -31.94
C ARG A 107 -53.73 13.60 -30.68
N TYR A 108 -54.98 13.16 -30.55
CA TYR A 108 -55.91 13.61 -29.49
C TYR A 108 -56.42 12.52 -28.55
N ARG A 109 -56.04 11.25 -28.71
CA ARG A 109 -56.57 10.11 -27.94
C ARG A 109 -56.50 10.26 -26.41
N TYR A 110 -55.47 10.92 -25.87
CA TYR A 110 -55.33 11.14 -24.41
C TYR A 110 -56.22 12.27 -23.85
N LEU A 111 -57.01 12.94 -24.72
CA LEU A 111 -58.10 13.80 -24.25
C LEU A 111 -59.28 12.99 -23.73
N LEU A 112 -59.44 11.73 -24.18
CA LEU A 112 -60.48 10.83 -23.71
C LEU A 112 -60.33 10.55 -22.22
N LYS A 113 -61.46 10.55 -21.51
CA LYS A 113 -61.52 10.15 -20.10
C LYS A 113 -61.32 8.65 -19.93
N SER A 114 -61.86 7.86 -20.84
CA SER A 114 -61.76 6.39 -20.86
C SER A 114 -61.20 5.90 -22.19
N MET A 115 -60.33 4.89 -22.14
CA MET A 115 -59.74 4.30 -23.34
C MET A 115 -60.77 3.39 -24.03
N PRO A 116 -61.14 3.67 -25.28
CA PRO A 116 -62.07 2.81 -26.01
C PRO A 116 -61.39 1.46 -26.35
N PRO A 117 -62.18 0.38 -26.54
CA PRO A 117 -61.69 -0.90 -27.02
C PRO A 117 -60.86 -0.79 -28.30
N ARG A 118 -59.91 -1.71 -28.51
CA ARG A 118 -59.06 -1.72 -29.72
C ARG A 118 -59.84 -1.92 -31.03
N SER A 119 -61.03 -2.51 -30.95
CA SER A 119 -61.91 -2.75 -32.10
C SER A 119 -62.73 -1.53 -32.52
N THR A 120 -62.75 -0.45 -31.72
CA THR A 120 -63.57 0.73 -32.03
C THR A 120 -63.04 1.44 -33.26
N PRO A 121 -63.87 1.67 -34.30
CA PRO A 121 -63.42 2.34 -35.51
C PRO A 121 -63.00 3.78 -35.24
N TYR A 122 -61.94 4.25 -35.91
CA TYR A 122 -61.38 5.58 -35.68
C TYR A 122 -62.40 6.72 -35.82
N ARG A 123 -63.41 6.57 -36.68
CA ARG A 123 -64.49 7.54 -36.86
C ARG A 123 -65.29 7.76 -35.57
N GLU A 124 -65.61 6.70 -34.83
CA GLU A 124 -66.34 6.78 -33.56
C GLU A 124 -65.48 7.38 -32.45
N ILE A 125 -64.19 7.04 -32.43
CA ILE A 125 -63.23 7.64 -31.50
C ILE A 125 -63.13 9.15 -31.74
N CYS A 126 -63.02 9.59 -33.01
CA CYS A 126 -63.04 11.00 -33.36
C CYS A 126 -64.33 11.68 -32.90
N ASN A 127 -65.49 11.05 -33.12
CA ASN A 127 -66.79 11.58 -32.71
C ASN A 127 -66.87 11.78 -31.19
N THR A 128 -66.38 10.80 -30.42
CA THR A 128 -66.38 10.84 -28.95
C THR A 128 -65.54 12.01 -28.44
N ILE A 129 -64.31 12.17 -28.95
CA ILE A 129 -63.43 13.30 -28.59
C ILE A 129 -64.09 14.64 -28.92
N LEU A 130 -64.69 14.77 -30.10
CA LEU A 130 -65.25 16.03 -30.58
C LEU A 130 -66.55 16.42 -29.84
N THR A 131 -67.36 15.43 -29.45
CA THR A 131 -68.61 15.66 -28.72
C THR A 131 -68.37 16.07 -27.26
N GLU A 132 -67.26 15.64 -26.66
CA GLU A 132 -66.86 16.07 -25.32
C GLU A 132 -66.31 17.51 -25.28
N MET A 133 -65.99 18.11 -26.42
CA MET A 133 -65.48 19.48 -26.47
C MET A 133 -66.62 20.50 -26.31
N PRO A 134 -66.38 21.62 -25.60
CA PRO A 134 -67.37 22.66 -25.46
C PRO A 134 -67.70 23.29 -26.82
N PRO A 135 -68.98 23.61 -27.09
CA PRO A 135 -69.38 24.25 -28.33
C PRO A 135 -68.77 25.66 -28.43
N THR A 136 -68.36 26.05 -29.63
CA THR A 136 -67.67 27.33 -29.86
C THR A 136 -68.60 28.50 -30.14
N GLY A 137 -69.92 28.27 -30.14
CA GLY A 137 -70.94 29.30 -30.38
C GLY A 137 -71.02 29.75 -31.84
N ALA A 138 -70.41 29.02 -32.77
CA ALA A 138 -70.54 29.29 -34.20
C ALA A 138 -71.95 28.93 -34.71
N VAL A 139 -72.38 29.62 -35.77
CA VAL A 139 -73.63 29.29 -36.46
C VAL A 139 -73.44 27.96 -37.22
N GLY A 140 -74.12 26.91 -36.75
CA GLY A 140 -74.06 25.56 -37.32
C GLY A 140 -73.13 24.61 -36.57
N ALA A 141 -72.87 23.42 -37.13
CA ALA A 141 -72.04 22.40 -36.50
C ALA A 141 -70.55 22.79 -36.51
N ASP A 142 -69.85 22.59 -35.39
CA ASP A 142 -68.42 22.90 -35.24
C ASP A 142 -67.48 21.91 -35.93
N PHE A 143 -67.98 20.71 -36.21
CA PHE A 143 -67.27 19.67 -36.95
C PHE A 143 -68.24 18.83 -37.80
N GLN A 144 -67.69 18.11 -38.77
CA GLN A 144 -68.36 17.07 -39.53
C GLN A 144 -67.41 15.88 -39.78
N LEU A 145 -67.96 14.68 -39.86
CA LEU A 145 -67.21 13.45 -40.14
C LEU A 145 -67.50 12.99 -41.56
N GLY A 146 -66.51 13.12 -42.45
CA GLY A 146 -66.61 12.64 -43.83
C GLY A 146 -66.35 11.14 -43.96
N ALA A 147 -66.08 10.68 -45.18
CA ALA A 147 -65.77 9.27 -45.44
C ALA A 147 -64.44 8.81 -44.82
N ALA A 148 -63.40 9.66 -44.85
CA ALA A 148 -62.05 9.31 -44.38
C ALA A 148 -61.39 10.37 -43.47
N ARG A 149 -62.04 11.53 -43.29
CA ARG A 149 -61.45 12.70 -42.63
C ARG A 149 -62.45 13.37 -41.69
N VAL A 150 -61.92 13.94 -40.60
CA VAL A 150 -62.61 14.88 -39.73
C VAL A 150 -62.45 16.28 -40.32
N PHE A 151 -63.57 16.99 -40.43
CA PHE A 151 -63.65 18.38 -40.86
C PHE A 151 -63.97 19.24 -39.64
N VAL A 152 -63.11 20.19 -39.29
CA VAL A 152 -63.21 20.96 -38.04
C VAL A 152 -63.09 22.46 -38.33
N ARG A 153 -63.87 23.27 -37.61
CA ARG A 153 -63.73 24.73 -37.60
C ARG A 153 -62.49 25.17 -36.82
N GLU A 154 -61.98 26.35 -37.15
CA GLU A 154 -60.74 26.85 -36.54
C GLU A 154 -60.87 27.09 -35.02
N ALA A 155 -62.02 27.59 -34.56
CA ALA A 155 -62.27 27.78 -33.14
C ALA A 155 -62.20 26.46 -32.35
N LEU A 156 -62.87 25.41 -32.84
CA LEU A 156 -62.88 24.09 -32.20
C LEU A 156 -61.49 23.44 -32.26
N HIS A 157 -60.77 23.57 -33.37
CA HIS A 157 -59.39 23.07 -33.47
C HIS A 157 -58.45 23.76 -32.47
N ARG A 158 -58.56 25.09 -32.28
CA ARG A 158 -57.80 25.81 -31.25
C ARG A 158 -58.16 25.34 -29.84
N ALA A 159 -59.43 25.05 -29.57
CA ALA A 159 -59.87 24.50 -28.28
C ALA A 159 -59.26 23.10 -28.04
N LEU A 160 -59.24 22.22 -29.05
CA LEU A 160 -58.60 20.90 -28.98
C LEU A 160 -57.10 21.01 -28.67
N GLU A 161 -56.37 21.91 -29.37
CA GLU A 161 -54.94 22.11 -29.13
C GLU A 161 -54.65 22.66 -27.72
N ARG A 162 -55.52 23.55 -27.20
CA ARG A 162 -55.41 24.04 -25.82
C ARG A 162 -55.60 22.91 -24.80
N ALA A 163 -56.69 22.16 -24.91
CA ALA A 163 -56.97 21.01 -24.03
C ALA A 163 -55.82 19.99 -24.05
N ARG A 164 -55.25 19.73 -25.24
CA ARG A 164 -54.06 18.91 -25.42
C ARG A 164 -52.85 19.47 -24.68
N ALA A 165 -52.54 20.75 -24.86
CA ALA A 165 -51.42 21.40 -24.22
C ALA A 165 -51.54 21.37 -22.69
N ASP A 166 -52.75 21.56 -22.16
CA ASP A 166 -53.02 21.53 -20.73
C ASP A 166 -52.80 20.13 -20.13
N LYS A 167 -53.31 19.07 -20.80
CA LYS A 167 -53.04 17.67 -20.40
C LYS A 167 -51.56 17.32 -20.42
N LEU A 168 -50.84 17.71 -21.48
CA LEU A 168 -49.40 17.47 -21.58
C LEU A 168 -48.60 18.24 -20.52
N ARG A 169 -48.97 19.49 -20.23
CA ARG A 169 -48.34 20.27 -19.14
C ARG A 169 -48.58 19.61 -17.79
N ALA A 170 -49.81 19.20 -17.48
CA ALA A 170 -50.11 18.54 -16.21
C ALA A 170 -49.30 17.24 -16.03
N ALA A 171 -49.20 16.41 -17.09
CA ALA A 171 -48.39 15.20 -17.07
C ALA A 171 -46.89 15.50 -16.88
N ALA A 172 -46.36 16.52 -17.57
CA ALA A 172 -44.98 16.96 -17.40
C ALA A 172 -44.71 17.46 -15.98
N THR A 173 -45.61 18.24 -15.37
CA THR A 173 -45.49 18.70 -13.99
C THR A 173 -45.49 17.56 -13.00
N LEU A 174 -46.36 16.55 -13.18
CA LEU A 174 -46.39 15.35 -12.33
C LEU A 174 -45.06 14.59 -12.38
N LEU A 175 -44.54 14.37 -13.59
CA LEU A 175 -43.26 13.70 -13.80
C LEU A 175 -42.10 14.50 -13.19
N GLN A 176 -42.06 15.81 -13.42
CA GLN A 176 -41.06 16.71 -12.85
C GLN A 176 -41.10 16.71 -11.32
N ALA A 177 -42.29 16.77 -10.72
CA ALA A 177 -42.47 16.73 -9.27
C ALA A 177 -41.96 15.41 -8.68
N GLY A 178 -42.31 14.28 -9.31
CA GLY A 178 -41.83 12.95 -8.91
C GLY A 178 -40.30 12.85 -8.95
N ILE A 179 -39.69 13.29 -10.05
CA ILE A 179 -38.23 13.24 -10.23
C ILE A 179 -37.53 14.18 -9.24
N ARG A 180 -37.99 15.43 -9.09
CA ARG A 180 -37.40 16.39 -8.13
C ARG A 180 -37.49 15.84 -6.69
N GLY A 181 -38.63 15.27 -6.32
CA GLY A 181 -38.80 14.62 -5.01
C GLY A 181 -37.87 13.43 -4.81
N TYR A 182 -37.70 12.58 -5.82
CA TYR A 182 -36.75 11.47 -5.77
C TYR A 182 -35.30 11.95 -5.58
N LEU A 183 -34.86 12.94 -6.38
CA LEU A 183 -33.51 13.49 -6.30
C LEU A 183 -33.23 14.12 -4.93
N ALA A 184 -34.17 14.90 -4.39
CA ALA A 184 -34.04 15.50 -3.07
C ALA A 184 -33.92 14.43 -1.96
N ARG A 185 -34.76 13.40 -1.99
CA ARG A 185 -34.68 12.28 -1.02
C ARG A 185 -33.35 11.53 -1.13
N LYS A 186 -32.88 11.27 -2.34
CA LYS A 186 -31.59 10.60 -2.59
C LYS A 186 -30.44 11.41 -1.96
N GLN A 187 -30.38 12.71 -2.21
CA GLN A 187 -29.37 13.60 -1.64
C GLN A 187 -29.45 13.64 -0.11
N TYR A 188 -30.66 13.77 0.45
CA TYR A 188 -30.86 13.76 1.89
C TYR A 188 -30.35 12.46 2.55
N TYR A 189 -30.69 11.30 1.98
CA TYR A 189 -30.21 10.03 2.53
C TYR A 189 -28.69 9.90 2.47
N GLN A 190 -28.07 10.31 1.36
CA GLN A 190 -26.60 10.31 1.24
C GLN A 190 -25.95 11.21 2.30
N MET A 191 -26.46 12.44 2.48
CA MET A 191 -25.97 13.36 3.49
C MET A 191 -26.15 12.80 4.91
N ARG A 192 -27.34 12.24 5.21
CA ARG A 192 -27.65 11.65 6.52
C ARG A 192 -26.74 10.45 6.83
N HIS A 193 -26.52 9.55 5.88
CA HIS A 193 -25.63 8.41 6.07
C HIS A 193 -24.19 8.85 6.34
N SER A 194 -23.69 9.83 5.59
CA SER A 194 -22.35 10.39 5.80
C SER A 194 -22.23 11.05 7.18
N ALA A 195 -23.22 11.85 7.59
CA ALA A 195 -23.26 12.48 8.90
C ALA A 195 -23.25 11.45 10.04
N ILE A 196 -24.11 10.42 9.96
CA ILE A 196 -24.16 9.35 10.96
C ILE A 196 -22.82 8.61 11.06
N ARG A 197 -22.16 8.34 9.93
CA ARG A 197 -20.85 7.67 9.90
C ARG A 197 -19.76 8.51 10.56
N ILE A 198 -19.73 9.81 10.31
CA ILE A 198 -18.76 10.72 10.95
C ILE A 198 -19.05 10.81 12.45
N GLN A 199 -20.31 10.97 12.83
CA GLN A 199 -20.72 11.06 14.23
C GLN A 199 -20.40 9.78 15.00
N SER A 200 -20.65 8.60 14.43
CA SER A 200 -20.34 7.32 15.08
C SER A 200 -18.84 7.12 15.24
N TRP A 201 -18.05 7.45 14.21
CA TRP A 201 -16.59 7.41 14.29
C TRP A 201 -16.05 8.35 15.36
N TRP A 202 -16.54 9.61 15.41
CA TRP A 202 -16.10 10.59 16.39
C TRP A 202 -16.44 10.17 17.83
N ARG A 203 -17.68 9.70 18.07
CA ARG A 203 -18.09 9.17 19.38
C ARG A 203 -17.19 8.00 19.82
N GLY A 204 -16.89 7.08 18.90
CA GLY A 204 -15.97 5.96 19.17
C GLY A 204 -14.54 6.41 19.45
N SER A 205 -14.01 7.35 18.66
CA SER A 205 -12.66 7.91 18.82
C SER A 205 -12.52 8.62 20.17
N ARG A 206 -13.49 9.48 20.53
CA ARG A 206 -13.54 10.18 21.82
C ARG A 206 -13.48 9.20 23.00
N GLN A 207 -14.26 8.12 22.96
CA GLN A 207 -14.28 7.13 24.04
C GLN A 207 -12.97 6.35 24.14
N ARG A 208 -12.38 5.95 23.01
CA ARG A 208 -11.06 5.30 22.98
C ARG A 208 -9.97 6.21 23.53
N HIS A 209 -9.97 7.48 23.14
CA HIS A 209 -8.98 8.45 23.62
C HIS A 209 -9.08 8.62 25.14
N ARG A 210 -10.30 8.79 25.68
CA ARG A 210 -10.54 8.84 27.13
C ARG A 210 -10.03 7.58 27.83
N PHE A 211 -10.33 6.40 27.31
CA PHE A 211 -9.86 5.13 27.87
C PHE A 211 -8.33 5.02 27.88
N VAL A 212 -7.66 5.37 26.78
CA VAL A 212 -6.19 5.35 26.70
C VAL A 212 -5.56 6.30 27.71
N THR A 213 -6.10 7.52 27.84
CA THR A 213 -5.62 8.49 28.85
C THR A 213 -5.74 7.95 30.27
N ILE A 214 -6.92 7.42 30.63
CA ILE A 214 -7.14 6.82 31.95
C ILE A 214 -6.20 5.63 32.16
N ARG A 215 -6.10 4.72 31.19
CA ARG A 215 -5.23 3.54 31.26
C ARG A 215 -3.76 3.93 31.45
N ARG A 216 -3.26 4.94 30.72
CA ARG A 216 -1.91 5.46 30.89
C ARG A 216 -1.69 5.97 32.31
N GLY A 217 -2.63 6.77 32.84
CA GLY A 217 -2.57 7.26 34.21
C GLY A 217 -2.56 6.13 35.25
N VAL A 218 -3.42 5.12 35.09
CA VAL A 218 -3.46 3.94 35.97
C VAL A 218 -2.14 3.16 35.92
N VAL A 219 -1.60 2.89 34.73
CA VAL A 219 -0.33 2.17 34.56
C VAL A 219 0.83 2.94 35.21
N GLN A 220 0.88 4.27 35.05
CA GLN A 220 1.87 5.11 35.70
C GLN A 220 1.75 5.07 37.22
N ALA A 221 0.54 5.19 37.77
CA ALA A 221 0.30 5.08 39.21
C ALA A 221 0.73 3.70 39.76
N GLN A 222 0.38 2.62 39.06
CA GLN A 222 0.81 1.26 39.41
C GLN A 222 2.34 1.13 39.39
N ALA A 223 3.02 1.67 38.38
CA ALA A 223 4.47 1.65 38.27
C ALA A 223 5.13 2.42 39.42
N LEU A 224 4.60 3.60 39.79
CA LEU A 224 5.10 4.38 40.93
C LEU A 224 4.96 3.63 42.25
N VAL A 225 3.80 3.01 42.50
CA VAL A 225 3.56 2.21 43.71
C VAL A 225 4.47 0.98 43.76
N ARG A 226 4.58 0.23 42.66
CA ARG A 226 5.49 -0.92 42.54
C ARG A 226 6.94 -0.50 42.76
N GLY A 227 7.37 0.61 42.16
CA GLY A 227 8.70 1.18 42.34
C GLY A 227 8.98 1.62 43.78
N LYS A 228 8.02 2.27 44.45
CA LYS A 228 8.12 2.66 45.87
C LYS A 228 8.27 1.43 46.77
N ARG A 229 7.43 0.40 46.57
CA ARG A 229 7.50 -0.87 47.32
C ARG A 229 8.83 -1.59 47.09
N ALA A 230 9.30 -1.66 45.83
CA ALA A 230 10.59 -2.27 45.50
C ALA A 230 11.75 -1.54 46.18
N ARG A 231 11.80 -0.19 46.10
CA ARG A 231 12.82 0.62 46.78
C ARG A 231 12.81 0.44 48.29
N ALA A 232 11.63 0.39 48.92
CA ALA A 232 11.51 0.14 50.36
C ALA A 232 12.07 -1.26 50.74
N ARG A 233 11.74 -2.30 49.96
CA ARG A 233 12.29 -3.66 50.14
C ARG A 233 13.81 -3.68 49.98
N THR A 234 14.35 -3.03 48.94
CA THR A 234 15.79 -2.96 48.72
C THR A 234 16.50 -2.18 49.82
N LYS A 235 15.91 -1.09 50.32
CA LYS A 235 16.45 -0.34 51.47
C LYS A 235 16.51 -1.22 52.72
N ALA A 236 15.41 -1.92 53.03
CA ALA A 236 15.35 -2.85 54.16
C ALA A 236 16.37 -4.00 54.01
N MET A 237 16.51 -4.58 52.82
CA MET A 237 17.50 -5.62 52.54
C MET A 237 18.93 -5.08 52.63
N LYS A 238 19.22 -3.88 52.14
CA LYS A 238 20.53 -3.22 52.27
C LYS A 238 20.85 -2.91 53.72
N GLU A 239 19.87 -2.47 54.51
CA GLU A 239 20.06 -2.21 55.93
C GLU A 239 20.26 -3.52 56.71
N GLN A 240 19.53 -4.58 56.37
CA GLN A 240 19.73 -5.91 56.93
C GLN A 240 21.10 -6.48 56.54
N MET A 241 21.52 -6.32 55.27
CA MET A 241 22.87 -6.65 54.80
C MET A 241 23.92 -5.82 55.55
N ARG A 242 23.71 -4.53 55.75
CA ARG A 242 24.64 -3.66 56.50
C ARG A 242 24.74 -4.09 57.95
N ARG A 243 23.60 -4.36 58.63
CA ARG A 243 23.58 -4.92 59.99
C ARG A 243 24.25 -6.29 60.05
N ARG A 244 24.03 -7.16 59.07
CA ARG A 244 24.71 -8.46 58.94
C ARG A 244 26.21 -8.28 58.70
N GLN A 245 26.62 -7.33 57.88
CA GLN A 245 28.02 -7.01 57.61
C GLN A 245 28.69 -6.36 58.82
N GLU A 246 28.01 -5.48 59.55
CA GLU A 246 28.48 -4.89 60.80
C GLU A 246 28.59 -5.96 61.90
N ALA A 247 27.58 -6.83 62.04
CA ALA A 247 27.63 -7.98 62.95
C ALA A 247 28.71 -8.99 62.54
N GLN A 248 28.89 -9.27 61.26
CA GLN A 248 29.96 -10.11 60.72
C GLN A 248 31.33 -9.44 60.90
N ARG A 249 31.45 -8.12 60.75
CA ARG A 249 32.70 -7.36 61.00
C ARG A 249 32.99 -7.28 62.49
N ALA A 250 32.00 -7.15 63.35
CA ALA A 250 32.16 -7.20 64.80
C ALA A 250 32.53 -8.63 65.26
N ALA A 251 31.86 -9.64 64.72
CA ALA A 251 32.19 -11.06 64.94
C ALA A 251 33.53 -11.43 64.32
N ALA A 252 33.91 -10.87 63.17
CA ALA A 252 35.21 -11.04 62.55
C ALA A 252 36.28 -10.24 63.28
N LYS A 253 35.99 -9.09 63.90
CA LYS A 253 36.91 -8.40 64.82
C LYS A 253 37.09 -9.19 66.12
N ARG A 254 36.03 -9.81 66.65
CA ARG A 254 36.13 -10.75 67.78
C ARG A 254 36.92 -12.00 67.39
N ARG A 255 36.58 -12.63 66.26
CA ARG A 255 37.30 -13.76 65.68
C ARG A 255 38.70 -13.41 65.20
N ALA A 256 39.00 -12.17 64.79
CA ALA A 256 40.34 -11.69 64.41
C ALA A 256 41.09 -11.10 65.59
N ALA A 257 40.47 -10.89 66.75
CA ALA A 257 41.16 -10.78 68.03
C ALA A 257 41.51 -12.19 68.52
N GLU A 258 40.58 -13.15 68.42
CA GLU A 258 40.81 -14.58 68.66
C GLU A 258 41.76 -15.22 67.62
N GLN A 259 41.78 -14.72 66.38
CA GLN A 259 42.69 -15.08 65.28
C GLN A 259 43.84 -14.09 65.13
N LYS A 260 43.93 -12.95 65.82
CA LYS A 260 45.26 -12.35 66.07
C LYS A 260 45.97 -13.15 67.15
N ALA A 261 45.21 -13.71 68.08
CA ALA A 261 45.69 -14.70 69.02
C ALA A 261 45.95 -16.09 68.39
N LYS A 262 45.30 -16.46 67.27
CA LYS A 262 45.49 -17.75 66.56
C LYS A 262 46.15 -17.69 65.18
N ALA A 263 46.21 -16.52 64.55
CA ALA A 263 46.53 -16.31 63.15
C ALA A 263 47.37 -15.03 62.91
N GLU A 264 48.47 -14.91 63.65
CA GLU A 264 49.80 -14.77 63.04
C GLU A 264 50.18 -16.03 62.20
N SER A 265 49.18 -16.71 61.63
CA SER A 265 49.25 -17.99 60.94
C SER A 265 48.31 -17.93 59.73
N LEU A 266 48.91 -17.71 58.56
CA LEU A 266 48.40 -18.03 57.20
C LEU A 266 47.33 -17.10 56.57
N GLN A 267 47.33 -16.74 55.28
CA GLN A 267 48.34 -16.53 54.21
C GLN A 267 47.63 -15.87 53.00
N VAL A 268 48.40 -15.13 52.17
CA VAL A 268 48.05 -14.41 50.93
C VAL A 268 48.18 -15.34 49.70
N LEU A 269 47.41 -15.17 48.62
CA LEU A 269 47.60 -15.95 47.38
C LEU A 269 48.88 -15.50 46.63
N GLU A 270 49.88 -16.37 46.59
CA GLU A 270 51.21 -16.12 46.03
C GLU A 270 51.26 -16.23 44.49
N VAL A 271 52.06 -15.36 43.87
CA VAL A 271 52.53 -15.47 42.48
C VAL A 271 53.80 -16.33 42.50
N PRO A 272 53.98 -17.32 41.60
CA PRO A 272 55.22 -18.09 41.53
C PRO A 272 56.43 -17.16 41.39
N ALA A 273 57.47 -17.36 42.20
CA ALA A 273 58.62 -16.45 42.31
C ALA A 273 59.33 -16.19 40.97
N GLU A 274 59.38 -17.20 40.09
CA GLU A 274 59.94 -17.10 38.73
C GLU A 274 59.18 -16.06 37.87
N LEU A 275 57.85 -16.12 37.88
CA LEU A 275 57.02 -15.20 37.10
C LEU A 275 57.01 -13.80 37.71
N ALA A 276 57.06 -13.69 39.05
CA ALA A 276 57.20 -12.41 39.74
C ALA A 276 58.54 -11.73 39.38
N PHE A 277 59.62 -12.50 39.27
CA PHE A 277 60.93 -12.01 38.82
C PHE A 277 60.88 -11.52 37.37
N ILE A 278 60.35 -12.31 36.43
CA ILE A 278 60.25 -11.92 35.01
C ILE A 278 59.39 -10.65 34.86
N LEU A 279 58.26 -10.55 35.57
CA LEU A 279 57.39 -9.38 35.53
C LEU A 279 58.03 -8.13 36.16
N SER A 280 58.99 -8.28 37.07
CA SER A 280 59.75 -7.16 37.64
C SER A 280 60.82 -6.60 36.69
N LYS A 281 61.23 -7.39 35.69
CA LYS A 281 62.30 -7.06 34.73
C LYS A 281 61.82 -6.82 33.30
N ILE A 282 60.53 -6.98 33.04
CA ILE A 282 59.93 -6.85 31.71
C ILE A 282 60.05 -5.44 31.13
N ASP A 283 59.96 -4.41 31.98
CA ASP A 283 60.02 -3.01 31.57
C ASP A 283 61.46 -2.61 31.14
N GLU A 284 62.47 -3.43 31.46
CA GLU A 284 63.90 -3.24 31.12
C GLU A 284 64.38 -4.16 29.96
N TRP A 285 63.52 -5.05 29.43
CA TRP A 285 63.93 -6.08 28.45
C TRP A 285 63.73 -5.63 27.00
N GLN A 286 64.79 -5.74 26.17
CA GLN A 286 64.74 -5.51 24.73
C GLN A 286 64.93 -6.82 23.95
N PRO A 287 64.11 -7.12 22.92
CA PRO A 287 64.24 -8.35 22.17
C PRO A 287 65.56 -8.40 21.37
N PRO A 288 66.30 -9.52 21.40
CA PRO A 288 67.59 -9.66 20.70
C PRO A 288 67.45 -9.66 19.17
N HIS A 289 66.24 -9.90 18.65
CA HIS A 289 65.92 -9.81 17.23
C HIS A 289 64.88 -8.70 17.04
N THR A 290 65.35 -7.54 16.59
CA THR A 290 64.48 -6.47 16.06
C THR A 290 64.20 -6.69 14.57
N ASP A 291 63.16 -6.07 14.01
CA ASP A 291 62.78 -6.17 12.59
C ASP A 291 63.92 -5.91 11.58
N LYS A 292 65.02 -5.29 12.02
CA LYS A 292 66.26 -5.11 11.25
C LYS A 292 67.02 -6.42 10.96
N ASN A 293 66.74 -7.49 11.70
CA ASN A 293 67.41 -8.81 11.61
C ASN A 293 66.59 -9.82 10.77
N ILE A 294 65.49 -9.37 10.17
CA ILE A 294 64.60 -10.19 9.34
C ILE A 294 64.79 -9.74 7.89
N SER A 295 65.34 -10.61 7.04
CA SER A 295 65.38 -10.36 5.60
C SER A 295 63.94 -10.36 5.05
N LYS A 296 63.48 -9.20 4.58
CA LYS A 296 62.20 -9.11 3.87
C LYS A 296 62.33 -9.87 2.55
N VAL A 297 61.71 -11.04 2.48
CA VAL A 297 61.50 -11.75 1.21
C VAL A 297 60.44 -10.97 0.43
N SER A 298 60.86 -10.24 -0.60
CA SER A 298 59.94 -9.61 -1.57
C SER A 298 59.51 -10.65 -2.61
N GLY A 299 58.36 -11.27 -2.37
CA GLY A 299 57.61 -12.07 -3.33
C GLY A 299 56.13 -11.92 -3.03
N GLU A 300 55.26 -12.17 -4.02
CA GLU A 300 53.83 -12.25 -3.75
C GLU A 300 53.56 -13.43 -2.82
N VAL A 301 53.23 -13.15 -1.56
CA VAL A 301 52.71 -14.16 -0.64
C VAL A 301 51.29 -14.47 -1.10
N HIS A 302 51.14 -15.47 -1.97
CA HIS A 302 49.82 -15.98 -2.30
C HIS A 302 49.17 -16.47 -1.00
N ALA A 303 48.03 -15.87 -0.64
CA ALA A 303 47.20 -16.39 0.42
C ALA A 303 46.67 -17.74 -0.07
N GLU A 304 47.30 -18.85 0.35
CA GLU A 304 46.68 -20.15 0.19
C GLU A 304 45.37 -20.11 0.98
N GLU A 305 44.25 -19.99 0.28
CA GLU A 305 42.94 -20.35 0.80
C GLU A 305 42.89 -21.87 0.97
N GLU A 306 43.70 -22.38 1.92
CA GLU A 306 43.60 -23.76 2.40
C GLU A 306 42.19 -23.93 2.98
N ARG A 307 41.30 -24.51 2.17
CA ARG A 307 39.98 -24.96 2.63
C ARG A 307 40.22 -26.12 3.60
N ILE A 308 40.36 -25.82 4.89
CA ILE A 308 40.45 -26.82 5.95
C ILE A 308 39.20 -27.69 5.89
N SER A 309 39.34 -28.91 5.36
CA SER A 309 38.26 -29.88 5.30
C SER A 309 38.21 -30.63 6.63
N LEU A 310 37.13 -30.42 7.37
CA LEU A 310 36.94 -31.06 8.67
C LEU A 310 36.52 -32.53 8.47
N PRO A 311 37.13 -33.50 9.19
CA PRO A 311 36.74 -34.91 9.12
C PRO A 311 35.24 -35.13 9.33
N ARG A 312 34.62 -35.96 8.49
CA ARG A 312 33.15 -36.18 8.48
C ARG A 312 32.63 -36.83 9.77
N ASP A 313 33.49 -37.51 10.52
CA ASP A 313 33.19 -38.18 11.79
C ASP A 313 33.17 -37.22 13.01
N LEU A 314 33.56 -35.95 12.87
CA LEU A 314 33.64 -35.00 13.98
C LEU A 314 32.33 -34.80 14.76
N GLN A 315 31.16 -35.05 14.16
CA GLN A 315 29.87 -34.97 14.85
C GLN A 315 29.74 -35.98 16.00
N GLN A 316 30.53 -37.06 16.00
CA GLN A 316 30.51 -38.07 17.05
C GLN A 316 31.25 -37.63 18.33
N PHE A 317 32.11 -36.61 18.23
CA PHE A 317 33.05 -36.16 19.26
C PHE A 317 32.55 -34.91 20.02
N ALA A 318 31.33 -34.96 20.55
CA ALA A 318 30.82 -33.91 21.43
C ALA A 318 31.67 -33.79 22.71
N PHE A 319 32.07 -32.57 23.10
CA PHE A 319 32.98 -32.37 24.22
C PHE A 319 32.43 -32.85 25.58
N SER A 320 31.11 -32.88 25.74
CA SER A 320 30.46 -33.46 26.94
C SER A 320 30.78 -34.93 27.14
N LYS A 321 31.00 -35.69 26.04
CA LYS A 321 31.45 -37.10 26.13
C LYS A 321 32.89 -37.20 26.62
N PHE A 322 33.74 -36.25 26.23
CA PHE A 322 35.12 -36.18 26.72
C PHE A 322 35.13 -35.85 28.21
N SER A 323 34.38 -34.83 28.64
CA SER A 323 34.37 -34.43 30.05
C SER A 323 33.78 -35.50 30.97
N SER A 324 32.76 -36.24 30.55
CA SER A 324 32.20 -37.34 31.36
C SER A 324 33.18 -38.50 31.58
N VAL A 325 34.16 -38.69 30.70
CA VAL A 325 35.13 -39.80 30.77
C VAL A 325 36.44 -39.37 31.43
N TYR A 326 36.93 -38.17 31.10
CA TYR A 326 38.28 -37.74 31.46
C TYR A 326 38.34 -36.73 32.60
N PHE A 327 37.22 -36.08 32.96
CA PHE A 327 37.24 -35.15 34.10
C PHE A 327 37.19 -35.94 35.40
N ALA A 328 38.02 -35.54 36.37
CA ALA A 328 38.09 -36.17 37.69
C ALA A 328 36.73 -36.18 38.41
N ASP A 329 35.91 -35.14 38.21
CA ASP A 329 34.58 -35.00 38.81
C ASP A 329 33.43 -35.29 37.83
N GLY A 330 33.71 -35.77 36.60
CA GLY A 330 32.70 -36.06 35.55
C GLY A 330 31.86 -34.86 35.08
N GLY A 331 32.24 -33.64 35.47
CA GLY A 331 31.45 -32.41 35.27
C GLY A 331 31.47 -31.84 33.85
N GLN A 332 30.64 -30.82 33.62
CA GLN A 332 30.61 -30.05 32.37
C GLN A 332 31.45 -28.77 32.47
N LEU A 333 31.89 -28.26 31.31
CA LEU A 333 32.61 -26.99 31.22
C LEU A 333 31.74 -25.84 31.75
N SER A 334 32.14 -25.24 32.88
CA SER A 334 31.50 -24.08 33.49
C SER A 334 32.60 -23.14 34.05
N PRO A 335 32.68 -21.87 33.59
CA PRO A 335 33.69 -20.92 34.04
C PRO A 335 33.72 -20.80 35.56
N LYS A 336 34.89 -20.92 36.19
CA LYS A 336 35.05 -20.80 37.65
C LYS A 336 35.67 -19.45 38.01
N LYS A 337 35.18 -18.80 39.07
CA LYS A 337 35.71 -17.51 39.57
C LYS A 337 36.81 -17.66 40.63
N HIS A 338 36.94 -18.84 41.23
CA HIS A 338 37.92 -19.14 42.27
C HIS A 338 38.91 -20.19 41.77
N PRO A 339 40.16 -20.21 42.26
CA PRO A 339 41.16 -21.20 41.87
C PRO A 339 40.64 -22.63 42.04
N ILE A 340 40.96 -23.50 41.09
CA ILE A 340 40.72 -24.94 41.28
C ILE A 340 41.64 -25.46 42.38
N THR A 341 41.15 -26.41 43.16
CA THR A 341 41.93 -27.14 44.17
C THR A 341 42.43 -28.49 43.65
N LYS A 342 41.92 -28.93 42.49
CA LYS A 342 42.30 -30.16 41.79
C LYS A 342 42.25 -29.90 40.27
N PRO A 343 43.16 -30.49 39.48
CA PRO A 343 43.10 -30.45 38.01
C PRO A 343 41.79 -31.00 37.47
N PHE A 344 41.39 -30.58 36.26
CA PHE A 344 40.21 -31.10 35.59
C PHE A 344 40.43 -32.54 35.15
N LEU A 345 41.57 -32.85 34.54
CA LEU A 345 41.90 -34.19 34.04
C LEU A 345 42.51 -35.05 35.14
N SER A 346 41.98 -36.27 35.30
CA SER A 346 42.54 -37.26 36.23
C SER A 346 43.99 -37.61 35.90
N LYS A 347 44.37 -37.60 34.61
CA LYS A 347 45.74 -37.86 34.14
C LYS A 347 46.75 -36.76 34.51
N ALA A 348 46.30 -35.52 34.70
CA ALA A 348 47.16 -34.42 35.13
C ALA A 348 47.51 -34.51 36.63
N ALA A 349 46.81 -35.36 37.39
CA ALA A 349 47.06 -35.62 38.80
C ALA A 349 48.02 -36.79 39.07
N VAL A 350 48.65 -37.37 38.04
CA VAL A 350 49.50 -38.57 38.18
C VAL A 350 50.88 -38.24 38.77
N ARG A 351 51.39 -37.03 38.55
CA ARG A 351 52.62 -36.54 39.19
C ARG A 351 52.27 -35.37 40.09
N ASP A 352 52.79 -35.36 41.32
CA ASP A 352 52.52 -34.28 42.29
C ASP A 352 52.93 -32.91 41.76
N GLN A 353 54.00 -32.84 40.95
CA GLN A 353 54.42 -31.61 40.29
C GLN A 353 53.40 -31.10 39.27
N ASP A 354 52.89 -31.97 38.38
CA ASP A 354 51.88 -31.61 37.38
C ASP A 354 50.56 -31.21 38.06
N PHE A 355 50.22 -31.84 39.18
CA PHE A 355 49.05 -31.47 39.98
C PHE A 355 49.16 -30.03 40.51
N ASN A 356 50.28 -29.71 41.15
CA ASN A 356 50.53 -28.38 41.71
C ASN A 356 50.61 -27.31 40.61
N ASP A 357 51.26 -27.64 39.51
CA ASP A 357 51.39 -26.74 38.37
C ASP A 357 50.06 -26.50 37.67
N ALA A 358 49.20 -27.51 37.53
CA ALA A 358 47.86 -27.35 36.97
C ALA A 358 47.00 -26.39 37.83
N VAL A 359 47.09 -26.49 39.16
CA VAL A 359 46.42 -25.56 40.09
C VAL A 359 47.02 -24.15 39.99
N ALA A 360 48.34 -24.04 39.89
CA ALA A 360 49.03 -22.76 39.75
C ALA A 360 48.71 -22.08 38.41
N VAL A 361 48.75 -22.81 37.30
CA VAL A 361 48.41 -22.33 35.95
C VAL A 361 46.96 -21.86 35.91
N PHE A 362 46.03 -22.55 36.57
CA PHE A 362 44.66 -22.07 36.63
C PHE A 362 44.53 -20.71 37.34
N LYS A 363 45.30 -20.46 38.41
CA LYS A 363 45.37 -19.12 39.04
C LYS A 363 45.86 -18.06 38.06
N LEU A 364 46.82 -18.41 37.20
CA LEU A 364 47.31 -17.53 36.14
C LEU A 364 46.26 -17.30 35.04
N ILE A 365 45.50 -18.32 34.66
CA ILE A 365 44.36 -18.19 33.72
C ILE A 365 43.27 -17.30 34.32
N LEU A 366 42.95 -17.42 35.61
CA LEU A 366 42.02 -16.51 36.28
C LEU A 366 42.54 -15.07 36.27
N ARG A 367 43.84 -14.87 36.46
CA ARG A 367 44.49 -13.56 36.33
C ARG A 367 44.42 -13.01 34.89
N TRP A 368 44.56 -13.87 33.88
CA TRP A 368 44.39 -13.48 32.47
C TRP A 368 42.97 -13.02 32.14
N CYS A 369 41.96 -13.68 32.74
CA CYS A 369 40.55 -13.38 32.56
C CYS A 369 40.15 -12.05 33.21
N ASP A 370 40.83 -11.62 34.28
CA ASP A 370 40.59 -10.35 34.95
C ASP A 370 41.37 -9.22 34.26
N GLU A 371 40.64 -8.34 33.57
CA GLU A 371 41.18 -7.20 32.84
C GLU A 371 42.01 -6.26 33.71
N SER A 372 41.66 -6.13 34.99
CA SER A 372 42.40 -5.30 35.95
C SER A 372 43.70 -5.95 36.44
N ALA A 373 43.77 -7.28 36.43
CA ALA A 373 44.90 -8.04 36.97
C ALA A 373 45.91 -8.52 35.90
N ALA A 374 45.49 -8.57 34.63
CA ALA A 374 46.30 -9.00 33.48
C ALA A 374 47.38 -7.99 33.05
N GLY A 375 47.22 -6.70 33.41
CA GLY A 375 48.21 -5.66 33.13
C GLY A 375 48.26 -5.19 31.67
N ASN A 376 49.32 -4.46 31.31
CA ASN A 376 49.58 -3.97 29.95
C ASN A 376 49.92 -5.11 28.97
N GLU A 377 49.96 -4.80 27.68
CA GLU A 377 50.15 -5.80 26.61
C GLU A 377 51.46 -6.60 26.76
N ALA A 378 52.54 -5.98 27.22
CA ALA A 378 53.80 -6.67 27.50
C ALA A 378 53.66 -7.71 28.63
N ARG A 379 53.05 -7.33 29.76
CA ARG A 379 52.80 -8.24 30.89
C ARG A 379 51.83 -9.35 30.54
N GLN A 380 50.85 -9.07 29.69
CA GLN A 380 49.97 -10.09 29.11
C GLN A 380 50.80 -11.07 28.29
N LYS A 381 51.64 -10.61 27.35
CA LYS A 381 52.48 -11.49 26.54
C LYS A 381 53.34 -12.43 27.41
N VAL A 382 54.02 -11.90 28.43
CA VAL A 382 54.82 -12.72 29.37
C VAL A 382 53.98 -13.71 30.16
N LEU A 383 52.79 -13.32 30.61
CA LEU A 383 51.87 -14.23 31.29
C LEU A 383 51.43 -15.37 30.35
N ALA A 384 51.14 -15.08 29.09
CA ALA A 384 50.79 -16.06 28.08
C ALA A 384 51.95 -17.00 27.73
N ASP A 385 53.16 -16.45 27.55
CA ASP A 385 54.40 -17.21 27.31
C ASP A 385 54.73 -18.13 28.48
N TYR A 386 54.54 -17.68 29.72
CA TYR A 386 54.76 -18.50 30.90
C TYR A 386 53.76 -19.64 31.02
N ILE A 387 52.47 -19.40 30.74
CA ILE A 387 51.46 -20.47 30.70
C ILE A 387 51.81 -21.49 29.60
N ALA A 388 52.19 -21.02 28.42
CA ALA A 388 52.59 -21.89 27.31
C ALA A 388 53.86 -22.70 27.64
N SER A 389 54.83 -22.10 28.34
CA SER A 389 56.07 -22.78 28.74
C SER A 389 55.83 -23.90 29.75
N ARG A 390 54.85 -23.76 30.67
CA ARG A 390 54.46 -24.88 31.55
C ARG A 390 53.94 -26.08 30.77
N GLY A 391 53.15 -25.85 29.71
CA GLY A 391 52.68 -26.93 28.82
C GLY A 391 53.80 -27.53 27.95
N LEU A 392 54.80 -26.73 27.57
CA LEU A 392 55.99 -27.25 26.89
C LEU A 392 56.84 -28.13 27.81
N ALA A 393 57.03 -27.70 29.05
CA ALA A 393 57.84 -28.37 30.06
C ALA A 393 57.27 -29.74 30.48
N SER A 394 55.94 -29.90 30.51
CA SER A 394 55.29 -31.17 30.84
C SER A 394 54.19 -31.54 29.86
N ARG A 395 54.32 -32.70 29.22
CA ARG A 395 53.30 -33.24 28.30
C ARG A 395 51.97 -33.50 28.99
N GLY A 396 51.97 -33.88 30.27
CA GLY A 396 50.75 -34.15 31.06
C GLY A 396 49.92 -32.90 31.33
N LEU A 397 50.56 -31.73 31.34
CA LEU A 397 49.91 -30.43 31.55
C LEU A 397 49.26 -29.85 30.30
N ARG A 398 49.65 -30.28 29.10
CA ARG A 398 49.16 -29.68 27.84
C ARG A 398 47.65 -29.75 27.73
N ASP A 399 47.10 -30.96 27.81
CA ASP A 399 45.66 -31.18 27.69
C ASP A 399 44.91 -30.52 28.86
N GLU A 400 45.50 -30.51 30.05
CA GLU A 400 44.93 -29.85 31.23
C GLU A 400 44.82 -28.33 31.02
N ILE A 401 45.87 -27.67 30.54
CA ILE A 401 45.86 -26.23 30.24
C ILE A 401 44.82 -25.92 29.17
N LEU A 402 44.75 -26.71 28.09
CA LEU A 402 43.76 -26.52 27.03
C LEU A 402 42.33 -26.70 27.54
N VAL A 403 42.09 -27.69 28.42
CA VAL A 403 40.79 -27.92 29.07
C VAL A 403 40.43 -26.77 30.01
N GLN A 404 41.37 -26.29 30.82
CA GLN A 404 41.19 -25.13 31.70
C GLN A 404 40.80 -23.87 30.92
N LEU A 405 41.45 -23.63 29.78
CA LEU A 405 41.12 -22.54 28.87
C LEU A 405 39.73 -22.74 28.24
N CYS A 406 39.41 -23.93 27.75
CA CYS A 406 38.08 -24.24 27.21
C CYS A 406 36.96 -24.04 28.25
N ASN A 407 37.25 -24.32 29.53
CA ASN A 407 36.34 -24.09 30.65
C ASN A 407 36.06 -22.59 30.85
N GLN A 408 37.10 -21.76 30.83
CA GLN A 408 36.98 -20.31 31.02
C GLN A 408 36.44 -19.57 29.78
N ALA A 409 36.57 -20.17 28.59
CA ALA A 409 36.14 -19.56 27.34
C ALA A 409 34.61 -19.38 27.21
N GLY A 410 33.81 -20.00 28.07
CA GLY A 410 32.34 -19.84 28.10
C GLY A 410 31.82 -18.65 28.91
N GLY A 411 32.71 -17.86 29.54
CA GLY A 411 32.34 -16.70 30.35
C GLY A 411 32.55 -15.36 29.64
N ASP A 412 32.36 -14.25 30.36
CA ASP A 412 32.50 -12.89 29.83
C ASP A 412 33.92 -12.59 29.26
N ALA A 413 34.94 -13.31 29.73
CA ALA A 413 36.32 -13.22 29.23
C ALA A 413 36.59 -14.09 27.97
N GLY A 414 35.55 -14.71 27.39
CA GLY A 414 35.65 -15.68 26.30
C GLY A 414 36.60 -15.30 25.15
N PRO A 415 36.46 -14.11 24.52
CA PRO A 415 37.34 -13.69 23.43
C PRO A 415 38.81 -13.58 23.84
N ARG A 416 39.11 -13.13 25.07
CA ARG A 416 40.49 -13.05 25.60
C ARG A 416 41.07 -14.42 25.87
N VAL A 417 40.26 -15.35 26.38
CA VAL A 417 40.68 -16.73 26.62
C VAL A 417 40.93 -17.45 25.31
N MET A 418 40.14 -17.20 24.26
CA MET A 418 40.39 -17.74 22.92
C MET A 418 41.72 -17.26 22.31
N LYS A 419 42.13 -16.02 22.58
CA LYS A 419 43.47 -15.53 22.20
C LYS A 419 44.59 -16.28 22.91
N LEU A 420 44.45 -16.52 24.22
CA LEU A 420 45.41 -17.31 25.00
C LEU A 420 45.43 -18.78 24.56
N LEU A 421 44.27 -19.33 24.19
CA LEU A 421 44.17 -20.66 23.60
C LEU A 421 44.92 -20.75 22.27
N ALA A 422 44.76 -19.78 21.37
CA ALA A 422 45.54 -19.71 20.13
C ALA A 422 47.04 -19.63 20.40
N HIS A 423 47.46 -18.87 21.42
CA HIS A 423 48.86 -18.77 21.84
C HIS A 423 49.43 -20.11 22.32
N CYS A 424 48.69 -20.83 23.16
CA CYS A 424 49.09 -22.16 23.64
C CYS A 424 49.15 -23.19 22.50
N LEU A 425 48.17 -23.16 21.58
CA LEU A 425 48.12 -24.07 20.42
C LEU A 425 49.23 -23.81 19.40
N ALA A 426 49.75 -22.58 19.33
CA ALA A 426 50.94 -22.27 18.55
C ALA A 426 52.22 -22.86 19.18
N ALA A 427 52.23 -23.07 20.50
CA ALA A 427 53.37 -23.63 21.22
C ALA A 427 53.34 -25.17 21.31
N PHE A 428 52.17 -25.78 21.54
CA PHE A 428 52.03 -27.23 21.64
C PHE A 428 50.66 -27.72 21.16
N GLN A 429 50.65 -28.94 20.62
CA GLN A 429 49.43 -29.60 20.14
C GLN A 429 48.72 -30.39 21.24
N PRO A 430 47.37 -30.52 21.20
CA PRO A 430 46.63 -31.38 22.09
C PRO A 430 47.01 -32.85 21.88
N GLY A 431 46.90 -33.64 22.94
CA GLY A 431 47.06 -35.09 22.87
C GLY A 431 45.98 -35.75 22.00
N PRO A 432 46.22 -36.97 21.47
CA PRO A 432 45.29 -37.68 20.60
C PRO A 432 43.89 -37.87 21.20
N ALA A 433 43.81 -38.04 22.53
CA ALA A 433 42.55 -38.24 23.24
C ALA A 433 41.67 -36.98 23.28
N LEU A 434 42.28 -35.78 23.28
CA LEU A 434 41.58 -34.49 23.33
C LEU A 434 41.34 -33.90 21.94
N HIS A 435 42.25 -34.14 20.99
CA HIS A 435 42.33 -33.45 19.71
C HIS A 435 40.98 -33.35 18.95
N LYS A 436 40.31 -34.48 18.63
CA LYS A 436 39.04 -34.45 17.88
C LYS A 436 37.90 -33.73 18.62
N TYR A 437 37.86 -33.86 19.95
CA TYR A 437 36.87 -33.18 20.80
C TYR A 437 37.14 -31.67 20.85
N LEU A 438 38.41 -31.27 20.89
CA LEU A 438 38.81 -29.86 20.89
C LEU A 438 38.52 -29.19 19.54
N VAL A 439 38.82 -29.85 18.42
CA VAL A 439 38.45 -29.39 17.06
C VAL A 439 36.95 -29.17 16.95
N ARG A 440 36.14 -30.11 17.44
CA ARG A 440 34.67 -29.98 17.45
C ARG A 440 34.22 -28.80 18.33
N LEU A 441 34.76 -28.68 19.54
CA LEU A 441 34.39 -27.61 20.48
C LEU A 441 34.71 -26.21 19.92
N VAL A 442 35.90 -26.04 19.34
CA VAL A 442 36.32 -24.77 18.73
C VAL A 442 35.43 -24.44 17.53
N SER A 443 35.11 -25.43 16.69
CA SER A 443 34.21 -25.26 15.55
C SER A 443 32.78 -24.84 15.95
N GLU A 444 32.32 -25.19 17.15
CA GLU A 444 31.00 -24.81 17.67
C GLU A 444 31.01 -23.43 18.36
N ARG A 445 32.09 -23.10 19.09
CA ARG A 445 32.15 -21.90 19.94
C ARG A 445 32.73 -20.66 19.26
N THR A 446 33.36 -20.79 18.11
CA THR A 446 33.99 -19.66 17.39
C THR A 446 33.42 -19.52 15.98
N SER A 447 33.48 -18.30 15.43
CA SER A 447 33.00 -17.99 14.06
C SER A 447 33.97 -17.01 13.37
N GLY A 448 33.89 -16.90 12.04
CA GLY A 448 34.72 -15.97 11.26
C GLY A 448 36.21 -16.30 11.28
N ALA A 449 37.05 -15.25 11.29
CA ALA A 449 38.51 -15.36 11.15
C ALA A 449 39.21 -16.07 12.32
N GLU A 450 38.71 -15.94 13.55
CA GLU A 450 39.27 -16.61 14.73
C GLU A 450 39.09 -18.14 14.66
N ARG A 451 37.94 -18.59 14.14
CA ARG A 451 37.69 -20.02 13.89
C ARG A 451 38.68 -20.58 12.89
N ALA A 452 38.88 -19.90 11.77
CA ALA A 452 39.84 -20.33 10.74
C ALA A 452 41.26 -20.44 11.31
N ARG A 453 41.70 -19.45 12.10
CA ARG A 453 43.01 -19.44 12.74
C ARG A 453 43.20 -20.60 13.74
N LEU A 454 42.24 -20.82 14.63
CA LEU A 454 42.33 -21.89 15.64
C LEU A 454 42.25 -23.28 15.00
N LEU A 455 41.41 -23.46 13.97
CA LEU A 455 41.35 -24.72 13.23
C LEU A 455 42.66 -24.99 12.47
N ARG A 456 43.30 -23.96 11.91
CA ARG A 456 44.62 -24.11 11.27
C ARG A 456 45.69 -24.56 12.27
N LEU A 457 45.70 -23.96 13.46
CA LEU A 457 46.63 -24.34 14.53
C LEU A 457 46.38 -25.76 15.04
N LEU A 458 45.13 -26.21 15.07
CA LEU A 458 44.78 -27.57 15.53
C LEU A 458 45.02 -28.64 14.48
N CYS A 459 44.65 -28.40 13.22
CA CYS A 459 44.69 -29.42 12.18
C CYS A 459 46.03 -29.45 11.41
N GLY A 460 46.87 -28.41 11.51
CA GLY A 460 48.09 -28.28 10.72
C GLY A 460 47.83 -28.09 9.22
N ALA A 461 48.89 -27.82 8.45
CA ALA A 461 48.84 -27.72 6.99
C ALA A 461 48.83 -29.10 6.28
N GLU A 462 48.94 -30.21 7.03
CA GLU A 462 49.01 -31.58 6.50
C GLU A 462 47.76 -32.41 6.86
N ALA A 463 46.57 -31.83 6.76
CA ALA A 463 45.32 -32.59 6.75
C ALA A 463 44.92 -32.94 5.31
N THR A 464 45.74 -33.77 4.65
CA THR A 464 45.37 -34.49 3.42
C THR A 464 44.85 -35.88 3.74
#